data_AF-A0A5E9G388-F1
#
_entry.id   AF-A0A5E9G388-F1
#
_cell.length_a   1.000
_cell.length_b   1.000
_cell.length_c   1.000
_cell.angle_alpha   90.00
_cell.angle_beta   90.00
_cell.angle_gamma   90.00
#
_symmetry.space_group_name_H-M   'P 1'
#
loop_
_entity.id
_entity.type
_entity.pdbx_description
1 polymer ?
#
loop_
_entity_poly.entity_id
_entity_poly.type
_entity_poly.pdbx_seq_one_letter_code
_entity_poly.pdbx_strand_id
1 'polypeptide(L)'
;MLASGLFLPLSLGVGAGGTAYVSQNALGVLTKVSPDGTTLRVPTPAMNSGPSPCVTAPFTTRPTRTASALYSMPAGGVAAPLADLFAYESTANPAEVNTYGFVDLRQSCLDQFDPAAPTGPATYAGIVDTHPYASLPLDDGVYVADAGANAVLKVGYDGTVSTAAVLPAGDPIVVTPEIAAGVGFPAGTASSFLRSCATQSRR
;
A
#
# COMPACT_ATOMS: atom_id res chain seq x y z
N MET A 1 -13.11 5.87 -25.87
CA MET A 1 -13.18 6.41 -24.49
C MET A 1 -13.83 5.34 -23.63
N LEU A 2 -13.29 5.00 -22.46
CA LEU A 2 -13.80 3.91 -21.61
C LEU A 2 -15.00 4.35 -20.75
N ALA A 3 -14.88 5.49 -20.06
CA ALA A 3 -15.95 6.13 -19.29
C ALA A 3 -15.62 7.62 -19.07
N SER A 4 -16.61 8.43 -18.68
CA SER A 4 -16.47 9.85 -18.31
C SER A 4 -17.12 10.14 -16.96
N GLY A 5 -16.79 11.29 -16.35
CA GLY A 5 -17.40 11.74 -15.10
C GLY A 5 -16.90 11.03 -13.84
N LEU A 6 -15.75 10.34 -13.94
CA LEU A 6 -15.10 9.71 -12.79
C LEU A 6 -14.33 10.77 -11.99
N PHE A 7 -14.51 10.75 -10.67
CA PHE A 7 -13.83 11.61 -9.72
C PHE A 7 -12.54 10.94 -9.23
N LEU A 8 -11.40 11.52 -9.63
CA LEU A 8 -10.06 11.09 -9.22
C LEU A 8 -9.86 9.55 -9.32
N PRO A 9 -10.04 8.95 -10.51
CA PRO A 9 -9.81 7.52 -10.68
C PRO A 9 -8.34 7.18 -10.42
N LEU A 10 -8.07 6.13 -9.64
CA LEU A 10 -6.72 5.79 -9.19
C LEU A 10 -6.20 4.44 -9.71
N SER A 11 -7.09 3.49 -9.96
CA SER A 11 -6.72 2.18 -10.51
C SER A 11 -7.83 1.59 -11.37
N LEU A 12 -7.45 0.68 -12.27
CA LEU A 12 -8.32 0.00 -13.21
C LEU A 12 -7.92 -1.48 -13.31
N GLY A 13 -8.90 -2.37 -13.24
CA GLY A 13 -8.78 -3.77 -13.64
C GLY A 13 -9.76 -4.11 -14.77
N VAL A 14 -9.34 -4.89 -15.76
CA VAL A 14 -10.18 -5.32 -16.89
C VAL A 14 -10.38 -6.83 -16.85
N GLY A 15 -11.58 -7.27 -16.51
CA GLY A 15 -11.95 -8.69 -16.51
C GLY A 15 -12.14 -9.27 -17.91
N ALA A 16 -12.32 -10.58 -17.95
CA ALA A 16 -12.67 -11.31 -19.17
C ALA A 16 -13.95 -10.71 -19.81
N GLY A 17 -13.95 -10.60 -21.15
CA GLY A 17 -15.06 -9.99 -21.90
C GLY A 17 -15.07 -8.46 -21.93
N GLY A 18 -13.99 -7.80 -21.47
CA GLY A 18 -13.80 -6.35 -21.63
C GLY A 18 -14.52 -5.49 -20.58
N THR A 19 -15.06 -6.10 -19.53
CA THR A 19 -15.61 -5.34 -18.40
C THR A 19 -14.47 -4.74 -17.57
N ALA A 20 -14.50 -3.43 -17.38
CA ALA A 20 -13.55 -2.70 -16.56
C ALA A 20 -14.11 -2.42 -15.15
N TYR A 21 -13.24 -2.33 -14.16
CA TYR A 21 -13.53 -1.91 -12.80
C TYR A 21 -12.55 -0.81 -12.44
N VAL A 22 -13.06 0.39 -12.14
CA VAL A 22 -12.27 1.57 -11.83
C VAL A 22 -12.48 1.97 -10.37
N SER A 23 -11.40 2.15 -9.62
CA SER A 23 -11.47 2.67 -8.27
C SER A 23 -11.44 4.20 -8.25
N GLN A 24 -12.32 4.78 -7.43
CA GLN A 24 -12.39 6.20 -7.11
C GLN A 24 -12.16 6.36 -5.61
N ASN A 25 -10.91 6.15 -5.16
CA ASN A 25 -10.61 5.92 -3.74
C ASN A 25 -10.99 7.11 -2.87
N ALA A 26 -10.92 8.34 -3.39
CA ALA A 26 -11.36 9.54 -2.68
C ALA A 26 -12.87 9.53 -2.34
N LEU A 27 -13.68 8.80 -3.10
CA LEU A 27 -15.10 8.57 -2.82
C LEU A 27 -15.36 7.22 -2.13
N GLY A 28 -14.34 6.36 -2.01
CA GLY A 28 -14.48 4.98 -1.54
C GLY A 28 -15.39 4.14 -2.45
N VAL A 29 -15.41 4.42 -3.76
CA VAL A 29 -16.31 3.76 -4.71
C VAL A 29 -15.55 2.93 -5.73
N LEU A 30 -16.09 1.75 -6.03
CA LEU A 30 -15.72 0.94 -7.19
C LEU A 30 -16.77 1.12 -8.29
N THR A 31 -16.33 1.44 -9.50
CA THR A 31 -17.20 1.62 -10.67
C THR A 31 -16.94 0.54 -11.69
N LYS A 32 -17.95 -0.28 -11.97
CA LYS A 32 -17.96 -1.21 -13.10
C LYS A 32 -18.25 -0.42 -14.38
N VAL A 33 -17.52 -0.72 -15.45
CA VAL A 33 -17.68 -0.16 -16.78
C VAL A 33 -17.83 -1.33 -17.75
N SER A 34 -19.00 -1.46 -18.35
CA SER A 34 -19.30 -2.47 -19.37
C SER A 34 -18.58 -2.17 -20.69
N PRO A 35 -18.39 -3.16 -21.58
CA PRO A 35 -17.75 -2.94 -22.88
C PRO A 35 -18.45 -1.91 -23.77
N ASP A 36 -19.76 -1.70 -23.56
CA ASP A 36 -20.57 -0.68 -24.24
C ASP A 36 -20.43 0.73 -23.63
N GLY A 37 -19.59 0.89 -22.60
CA GLY A 37 -19.37 2.15 -21.88
C GLY A 37 -20.35 2.43 -20.74
N THR A 38 -21.33 1.55 -20.50
CA THR A 38 -22.29 1.73 -19.39
C THR A 38 -21.59 1.59 -18.05
N THR A 39 -21.83 2.53 -17.12
CA THR A 39 -21.21 2.52 -15.80
C THR A 39 -22.20 2.14 -14.69
N LEU A 40 -21.74 1.34 -13.72
CA LEU A 40 -22.50 0.97 -12.53
C LEU A 40 -21.62 1.11 -11.29
N ARG A 41 -22.14 1.75 -10.24
CA ARG A 41 -21.50 1.74 -8.91
C ARG A 41 -21.67 0.37 -8.28
N VAL A 42 -20.55 -0.24 -7.91
CA VAL A 42 -20.54 -1.53 -7.23
C VAL A 42 -20.62 -1.29 -5.71
N PRO A 43 -21.54 -1.94 -4.99
CA PRO A 43 -21.55 -1.91 -3.53
C PRO A 43 -20.30 -2.60 -3.00
N THR A 44 -19.40 -1.83 -2.39
CA THR A 44 -18.19 -2.32 -1.73
C THR A 44 -18.05 -1.62 -0.38
N PRO A 45 -17.30 -2.20 0.57
CA PRO A 45 -16.80 -1.44 1.70
C PRO A 45 -15.89 -0.29 1.21
N ALA A 46 -15.61 0.68 2.09
CA ALA A 46 -14.76 1.82 1.77
C ALA A 46 -13.37 1.36 1.29
N MET A 47 -12.99 1.79 0.10
CA MET A 47 -11.84 1.28 -0.64
C MET A 47 -10.73 2.33 -0.70
N ASN A 48 -9.50 1.93 -0.37
CA ASN A 48 -8.32 2.80 -0.43
C ASN A 48 -7.33 2.42 -1.52
N SER A 49 -7.61 1.35 -2.27
CA SER A 49 -6.67 0.75 -3.23
C SER A 49 -7.40 0.09 -4.41
N GLY A 50 -6.65 -0.32 -5.44
CA GLY A 50 -7.20 -0.65 -6.75
C GLY A 50 -7.74 -2.09 -6.95
N PRO A 51 -8.64 -2.29 -7.93
CA PRO A 51 -9.12 -3.60 -8.37
C PRO A 51 -8.13 -4.31 -9.32
N SER A 52 -8.21 -5.65 -9.40
CA SER A 52 -7.40 -6.47 -10.31
C SER A 52 -8.21 -7.26 -11.36
N PRO A 53 -7.68 -7.49 -12.59
CA PRO A 53 -8.44 -8.07 -13.70
C PRO A 53 -8.87 -9.54 -13.57
N CYS A 54 -8.07 -10.47 -13.01
CA CYS A 54 -8.29 -11.91 -13.29
C CYS A 54 -9.17 -12.71 -12.31
N VAL A 55 -9.76 -12.09 -11.28
CA VAL A 55 -10.84 -12.73 -10.47
C VAL A 55 -11.89 -11.68 -10.11
N THR A 56 -12.57 -11.15 -11.14
CA THR A 56 -13.71 -10.20 -11.05
C THR A 56 -13.58 -9.06 -10.03
N ALA A 57 -12.35 -8.55 -9.90
CA ALA A 57 -11.87 -7.42 -9.09
C ALA A 57 -11.62 -7.71 -7.61
N PRO A 58 -10.55 -8.44 -7.24
CA PRO A 58 -10.07 -8.34 -5.88
C PRO A 58 -9.53 -6.92 -5.66
N PHE A 59 -9.91 -6.34 -4.53
CA PHE A 59 -9.51 -5.00 -4.11
C PHE A 59 -9.22 -5.03 -2.61
N THR A 60 -8.47 -4.05 -2.14
CA THR A 60 -8.17 -3.94 -0.71
C THR A 60 -8.85 -2.74 -0.09
N THR A 61 -9.22 -2.90 1.17
CA THR A 61 -9.79 -1.84 1.99
C THR A 61 -8.82 -1.48 3.11
N ARG A 62 -8.84 -0.22 3.54
CA ARG A 62 -8.09 0.23 4.73
C ARG A 62 -8.89 1.27 5.52
N PRO A 63 -10.02 0.91 6.12
CA PRO A 63 -10.87 1.89 6.81
C PRO A 63 -10.12 2.59 7.96
N THR A 64 -9.11 1.95 8.55
CA THR A 64 -8.21 2.50 9.58
C THR A 64 -6.81 1.90 9.43
N ARG A 65 -5.81 2.37 10.20
CA ARG A 65 -4.50 1.68 10.30
C ARG A 65 -4.57 0.32 11.02
N THR A 66 -5.75 -0.09 11.49
CA THR A 66 -5.96 -1.29 12.29
C THR A 66 -6.83 -2.33 11.60
N ALA A 67 -7.10 -2.15 10.31
CA ALA A 67 -7.90 -3.08 9.52
C ALA A 67 -7.54 -2.95 8.05
N SER A 68 -7.24 -4.08 7.41
CA SER A 68 -7.11 -4.17 5.97
C SER A 68 -7.42 -5.57 5.48
N ALA A 69 -8.24 -5.69 4.45
CA ALA A 69 -8.65 -6.98 3.91
C ALA A 69 -8.58 -6.98 2.39
N LEU A 70 -8.24 -8.13 1.83
CA LEU A 70 -8.41 -8.43 0.41
C LEU A 70 -9.83 -8.97 0.21
N TYR A 71 -10.59 -8.35 -0.68
CA TYR A 71 -11.90 -8.83 -1.11
C TYR A 71 -11.76 -9.62 -2.40
N SER A 72 -12.67 -10.56 -2.61
CA SER A 72 -12.93 -11.16 -3.92
C SER A 72 -14.34 -10.80 -4.35
N MET A 73 -14.55 -10.71 -5.65
CA MET A 73 -15.87 -10.49 -6.23
C MET A 73 -16.03 -11.45 -7.39
N PRO A 74 -17.04 -12.34 -7.39
CA PRO A 74 -17.32 -13.21 -8.52
C PRO A 74 -18.12 -12.49 -9.61
N ALA A 75 -18.16 -13.08 -10.80
CA ALA A 75 -18.94 -12.56 -11.93
C ALA A 75 -20.43 -12.43 -11.56
N GLY A 76 -20.92 -11.18 -11.47
CA GLY A 76 -22.31 -10.85 -11.13
C GLY A 76 -22.60 -10.74 -9.63
N GLY A 77 -21.59 -10.87 -8.76
CA GLY A 77 -21.78 -11.04 -7.32
C GLY A 77 -21.48 -9.83 -6.44
N VAL A 78 -21.78 -10.02 -5.16
CA VAL A 78 -21.45 -9.14 -4.03
C VAL A 78 -20.00 -9.42 -3.61
N ALA A 79 -19.24 -8.37 -3.27
CA ALA A 79 -17.88 -8.53 -2.75
C ALA A 79 -17.89 -9.29 -1.41
N ALA A 80 -16.97 -10.24 -1.24
CA ALA A 80 -16.76 -10.98 -0.01
C ALA A 80 -15.28 -10.90 0.43
N PRO A 81 -14.99 -10.83 1.74
CA PRO A 81 -13.60 -10.86 2.21
C PRO A 81 -12.97 -12.22 1.86
N LEU A 82 -11.77 -12.17 1.30
CA LEU A 82 -10.93 -13.33 0.99
C LEU A 82 -9.86 -13.53 2.09
N ALA A 83 -9.23 -12.46 2.55
CA ALA A 83 -8.19 -12.53 3.58
C ALA A 83 -8.08 -11.24 4.40
N ASP A 84 -7.67 -11.38 5.66
CA ASP A 84 -7.33 -10.28 6.56
C ASP A 84 -5.81 -10.04 6.52
N LEU A 85 -5.42 -8.97 5.81
CA LEU A 85 -4.02 -8.61 5.62
C LEU A 85 -3.42 -7.97 6.86
N PHE A 86 -4.24 -7.22 7.62
CA PHE A 86 -3.81 -6.60 8.86
C PHE A 86 -3.55 -7.63 9.96
N ALA A 87 -4.40 -8.65 10.07
CA ALA A 87 -4.17 -9.75 11.00
C ALA A 87 -2.87 -10.51 10.67
N TYR A 88 -2.59 -10.72 9.37
CA TYR A 88 -1.32 -11.32 8.95
C TYR A 88 -0.12 -10.47 9.38
N GLU A 89 -0.07 -9.19 8.99
CA GLU A 89 1.07 -8.33 9.32
C GLU A 89 1.24 -8.12 10.83
N SER A 90 0.13 -8.09 11.59
CA SER A 90 0.16 -8.01 13.05
C SER A 90 0.80 -9.23 13.72
N THR A 91 0.81 -10.39 13.05
CA THR A 91 1.38 -11.64 13.57
C THR A 91 2.73 -11.98 12.96
N ALA A 92 2.95 -11.59 11.71
CA ALA A 92 4.16 -11.84 10.95
C ALA A 92 4.46 -10.60 10.08
N ASN A 93 5.03 -9.57 10.70
CA ASN A 93 5.34 -8.31 10.03
C ASN A 93 6.55 -8.50 9.08
N PRO A 94 6.36 -8.43 7.76
CA PRO A 94 7.47 -8.65 6.82
C PRO A 94 8.52 -7.53 6.88
N ALA A 95 8.11 -6.31 7.25
CA ALA A 95 8.97 -5.14 7.26
C ALA A 95 9.93 -5.10 8.44
N GLU A 96 9.69 -5.88 9.50
CA GLU A 96 10.46 -5.81 10.75
C GLU A 96 11.95 -6.14 10.56
N VAL A 97 12.28 -6.85 9.48
CA VAL A 97 13.66 -7.18 9.09
C VAL A 97 14.46 -5.96 8.63
N ASN A 98 13.79 -4.88 8.24
CA ASN A 98 14.40 -3.64 7.78
C ASN A 98 14.43 -2.59 8.90
N THR A 99 15.48 -1.77 8.90
CA THR A 99 15.57 -0.55 9.72
C THR A 99 15.54 0.68 8.81
N TYR A 100 14.72 1.65 9.19
CA TYR A 100 14.51 2.92 8.51
C TYR A 100 14.95 4.09 9.39
N GLY A 101 15.08 5.27 8.77
CA GLY A 101 15.52 6.49 9.44
C GLY A 101 16.99 6.82 9.17
N PHE A 102 17.57 7.64 10.04
CA PHE A 102 18.91 8.16 9.85
C PHE A 102 20.00 7.09 10.04
N VAL A 103 21.02 7.13 9.18
CA VAL A 103 22.20 6.27 9.24
C VAL A 103 23.35 7.07 9.85
N ASP A 104 24.00 6.50 10.86
CA ASP A 104 25.18 7.07 11.54
C ASP A 104 25.02 8.54 12.00
N LEU A 105 23.82 8.90 12.48
CA LEU A 105 23.55 10.24 12.99
C LEU A 105 24.31 10.47 14.32
N ARG A 106 24.92 11.63 14.47
CA ARG A 106 25.64 11.99 15.70
C ARG A 106 24.69 11.96 16.90
N GLN A 107 25.16 11.42 18.03
CA GLN A 107 24.36 11.29 19.26
C GLN A 107 23.73 12.61 19.70
N SER A 108 24.49 13.70 19.66
CA SER A 108 24.00 15.04 20.02
C SER A 108 22.82 15.53 19.16
N CYS A 109 22.63 14.97 17.97
CA CYS A 109 21.47 15.23 17.12
C CYS A 109 20.36 14.18 17.31
N LEU A 110 20.71 12.92 17.58
CA LEU A 110 19.74 11.87 17.96
C LEU A 110 18.95 12.29 19.20
N ASP A 111 19.61 12.89 20.20
CA ASP A 111 19.00 13.34 21.45
C ASP A 111 17.96 14.46 21.27
N GLN A 112 17.88 15.06 20.08
CA GLN A 112 16.90 16.11 19.75
C GLN A 112 15.61 15.55 19.15
N PHE A 113 15.56 14.26 18.84
CA PHE A 113 14.33 13.62 18.37
C PHE A 113 13.42 13.27 19.54
N ASP A 114 12.17 13.74 19.46
CA ASP A 114 11.08 13.26 20.30
C ASP A 114 10.34 12.15 19.53
N PRO A 115 10.37 10.88 20.00
CA PRO A 115 9.64 9.80 19.35
C PRO A 115 8.12 10.01 19.26
N ALA A 116 7.55 10.90 20.08
CA ALA A 116 6.13 11.25 20.06
C ALA A 116 5.79 12.41 19.11
N ALA A 117 6.79 13.10 18.56
CA ALA A 117 6.57 14.15 17.58
C ALA A 117 6.06 13.58 16.23
N PRO A 118 5.43 14.39 15.37
CA PRO A 118 4.95 13.93 14.06
C PRO A 118 6.02 13.33 13.15
N THR A 119 7.29 13.69 13.36
CA THR A 119 8.45 13.15 12.65
C THR A 119 8.86 11.75 13.13
N GLY A 120 8.38 11.32 14.30
CA GLY A 120 8.71 10.04 14.91
C GLY A 120 10.16 9.94 15.40
N PRO A 121 10.61 8.74 15.80
CA PRO A 121 11.99 8.52 16.21
C PRO A 121 12.95 8.68 15.02
N ALA A 122 14.21 9.03 15.31
CA ALA A 122 15.25 9.18 14.28
C ALA A 122 15.51 7.88 13.49
N THR A 123 15.32 6.73 14.13
CA THR A 123 15.44 5.40 13.53
C THR A 123 14.37 4.48 14.07
N TYR A 124 13.89 3.54 13.25
CA TYR A 124 12.88 2.55 13.65
C TYR A 124 12.98 1.28 12.80
N ALA A 125 12.62 0.13 13.37
CA ALA A 125 12.37 -1.09 12.61
C ALA A 125 11.02 -0.98 11.89
N GLY A 126 10.84 -1.68 10.77
CA GLY A 126 9.56 -1.70 10.06
C GLY A 126 8.39 -2.02 11.00
N ILE A 127 7.34 -1.21 10.93
CA ILE A 127 6.17 -1.28 11.81
C ILE A 127 4.98 -1.89 11.06
N VAL A 128 3.97 -2.35 11.82
CA VAL A 128 2.69 -2.77 11.25
C VAL A 128 1.98 -1.54 10.66
N ASP A 129 1.85 -1.49 9.34
CA ASP A 129 1.16 -0.42 8.62
C ASP A 129 0.54 -0.92 7.31
N THR A 130 -0.25 -2.00 7.35
CA THR A 130 -0.84 -2.61 6.15
C THR A 130 -1.41 -1.55 5.22
N HIS A 131 -0.86 -1.46 4.01
CA HIS A 131 -1.19 -0.45 3.02
C HIS A 131 -1.09 -1.04 1.62
N PRO A 132 -2.02 -1.94 1.26
CA PRO A 132 -1.94 -2.60 -0.02
C PRO A 132 -2.26 -1.58 -1.11
N TYR A 133 -1.55 -1.58 -2.23
CA TYR A 133 -1.75 -0.60 -3.31
C TYR A 133 -2.28 -1.23 -4.58
N ALA A 134 -1.86 -2.48 -4.83
CA ALA A 134 -2.25 -3.24 -6.00
C ALA A 134 -2.33 -4.73 -5.67
N SER A 135 -3.10 -5.47 -6.47
CA SER A 135 -3.15 -6.92 -6.42
C SER A 135 -3.09 -7.53 -7.82
N LEU A 136 -2.59 -8.76 -7.93
CA LEU A 136 -2.46 -9.54 -9.15
C LEU A 136 -2.83 -11.00 -8.87
N PRO A 137 -4.01 -11.46 -9.30
CA PRO A 137 -4.37 -12.87 -9.29
C PRO A 137 -3.58 -13.64 -10.36
N LEU A 138 -3.04 -14.77 -9.94
CA LEU A 138 -2.37 -15.80 -10.74
C LEU A 138 -2.96 -17.17 -10.37
N ASP A 139 -2.62 -18.21 -11.13
CA ASP A 139 -3.19 -19.56 -10.93
C ASP A 139 -2.94 -20.13 -9.51
N ASP A 140 -1.89 -19.67 -8.83
CA ASP A 140 -1.48 -20.13 -7.50
C ASP A 140 -1.89 -19.20 -6.35
N GLY A 141 -2.61 -18.11 -6.62
CA GLY A 141 -3.11 -17.17 -5.61
C GLY A 141 -3.09 -15.71 -6.06
N VAL A 142 -3.36 -14.80 -5.14
CA VAL A 142 -3.36 -13.35 -5.37
C VAL A 142 -2.12 -12.73 -4.72
N TYR A 143 -1.27 -12.12 -5.54
CA TYR A 143 -0.12 -11.36 -5.07
C TYR A 143 -0.55 -9.93 -4.79
N VAL A 144 -0.18 -9.40 -3.63
CA VAL A 144 -0.59 -8.08 -3.14
C VAL A 144 0.66 -7.27 -2.87
N ALA A 145 0.81 -6.14 -3.58
CA ALA A 145 1.87 -5.18 -3.31
C ALA A 145 1.44 -4.28 -2.15
N ASP A 146 2.11 -4.40 -1.01
CA ASP A 146 1.83 -3.63 0.20
C ASP A 146 2.94 -2.61 0.49
N ALA A 147 2.56 -1.33 0.45
CA ALA A 147 3.47 -0.21 0.59
C ALA A 147 3.93 0.02 2.03
N GLY A 148 3.10 -0.33 3.02
CA GLY A 148 3.47 -0.15 4.43
C GLY A 148 4.25 -1.35 4.96
N ALA A 149 3.81 -2.56 4.61
CA ALA A 149 4.56 -3.78 4.90
C ALA A 149 5.87 -3.89 4.08
N ASN A 150 6.09 -3.00 3.09
CA ASN A 150 7.22 -3.03 2.16
C ASN A 150 7.45 -4.43 1.59
N ALA A 151 6.38 -5.09 1.19
CA ALA A 151 6.40 -6.49 0.83
C ALA A 151 5.42 -6.80 -0.29
N VAL A 152 5.68 -7.92 -0.96
CA VAL A 152 4.69 -8.61 -1.77
C VAL A 152 4.14 -9.75 -0.93
N LEU A 153 2.86 -9.68 -0.60
CA LEU A 153 2.13 -10.76 0.06
C LEU A 153 1.56 -11.70 -1.01
N LYS A 154 1.43 -12.98 -0.69
CA LYS A 154 0.67 -13.96 -1.46
C LYS A 154 -0.51 -14.44 -0.63
N VAL A 155 -1.70 -14.32 -1.21
CA VAL A 155 -2.96 -14.80 -0.63
C VAL A 155 -3.46 -15.99 -1.43
N GLY A 156 -3.56 -17.16 -0.80
CA GLY A 156 -4.19 -18.33 -1.39
C GLY A 156 -5.70 -18.11 -1.60
N TYR A 157 -6.30 -18.83 -2.55
CA TYR A 157 -7.75 -18.77 -2.77
C TYR A 157 -8.58 -19.37 -1.62
N ASP A 158 -7.92 -20.03 -0.67
CA ASP A 158 -8.45 -20.48 0.63
C ASP A 158 -8.38 -19.38 1.72
N GLY A 159 -7.81 -18.22 1.41
CA GLY A 159 -7.62 -17.10 2.33
C GLY A 159 -6.29 -17.13 3.10
N THR A 160 -5.43 -18.13 2.91
CA THR A 160 -4.13 -18.21 3.58
C THR A 160 -3.20 -17.09 3.11
N VAL A 161 -2.64 -16.31 4.03
CA VAL A 161 -1.71 -15.21 3.71
C VAL A 161 -0.27 -15.63 4.03
N SER A 162 0.65 -15.28 3.13
CA SER A 162 2.09 -15.49 3.29
C SER A 162 2.89 -14.36 2.66
N THR A 163 4.16 -14.21 3.04
CA THR A 163 5.07 -13.25 2.43
C THR A 163 5.79 -13.90 1.25
N ALA A 164 5.61 -13.35 0.04
CA ALA A 164 6.33 -13.82 -1.15
C ALA A 164 7.69 -13.14 -1.29
N ALA A 165 7.78 -11.85 -0.98
CA ALA A 165 9.01 -11.09 -1.01
C ALA A 165 8.96 -9.91 -0.04
N VAL A 166 10.10 -9.55 0.53
CA VAL A 166 10.28 -8.30 1.28
C VAL A 166 11.18 -7.39 0.45
N LEU A 167 10.76 -6.14 0.27
CA LEU A 167 11.57 -5.15 -0.41
C LEU A 167 12.71 -4.73 0.53
N PRO A 168 13.95 -4.59 0.03
CA PRO A 168 15.02 -4.03 0.84
C PRO A 168 14.69 -2.56 1.16
N ALA A 169 15.22 -2.05 2.27
CA ALA A 169 15.22 -0.61 2.48
C ALA A 169 16.00 0.11 1.36
N GLY A 170 15.55 1.30 0.97
CA GLY A 170 16.19 2.07 -0.11
C GLY A 170 17.62 2.48 0.24
N ASP A 171 18.40 2.91 -0.75
CA ASP A 171 19.70 3.53 -0.48
C ASP A 171 19.52 4.85 0.29
N PRO A 172 20.41 5.17 1.26
CA PRO A 172 20.27 6.40 2.01
C PRO A 172 20.45 7.63 1.12
N ILE A 173 19.59 8.62 1.31
CA ILE A 173 19.71 9.93 0.66
C ILE A 173 20.41 10.93 1.59
N VAL A 174 21.07 11.92 1.01
CA VAL A 174 21.61 13.04 1.80
C VAL A 174 20.49 13.99 2.18
N VAL A 175 20.36 14.26 3.48
CA VAL A 175 19.42 15.26 3.99
C VAL A 175 20.05 16.64 3.89
N THR A 176 19.55 17.47 2.98
CA THR A 176 19.99 18.87 2.89
C THR A 176 19.38 19.72 4.01
N PRO A 177 19.93 20.91 4.32
CA PRO A 177 19.31 21.82 5.27
C PRO A 177 17.85 22.16 4.92
N GLU A 178 17.52 22.26 3.64
CA GLU A 178 16.16 22.54 3.17
C GLU A 178 15.22 21.36 3.44
N ILE A 179 15.68 20.12 3.21
CA ILE A 179 14.91 18.92 3.57
C ILE A 179 14.70 18.86 5.09
N ALA A 180 15.76 19.10 5.87
CA ALA A 180 15.68 19.10 7.33
C ALA A 180 14.66 20.12 7.83
N ALA A 181 14.72 21.37 7.36
CA ALA A 181 13.79 22.42 7.74
C ALA A 181 12.36 22.14 7.25
N GLY A 182 12.20 21.66 6.02
CA GLY A 182 10.89 21.41 5.41
C GLY A 182 10.11 20.27 6.08
N VAL A 183 10.81 19.25 6.58
CA VAL A 183 10.20 18.12 7.32
C VAL A 183 10.10 18.42 8.82
N GLY A 184 10.81 19.42 9.32
CA GLY A 184 10.87 19.75 10.75
C GLY A 184 11.85 18.89 11.54
N PHE A 185 12.88 18.34 10.88
CA PHE A 185 13.96 17.64 11.55
C PHE A 185 14.92 18.61 12.28
N PRO A 186 15.62 18.14 13.32
CA PRO A 186 16.68 18.92 13.97
C PRO A 186 17.74 19.38 12.96
N ALA A 187 18.29 20.59 13.13
CA ALA A 187 19.28 21.15 12.21
C ALA A 187 20.56 20.28 12.08
N GLY A 188 20.88 19.51 13.12
CA GLY A 188 22.01 18.56 13.11
C GLY A 188 21.85 17.38 12.14
N THR A 189 20.68 17.22 11.51
CA THR A 189 20.43 16.23 10.44
C THR A 189 20.91 16.71 9.07
N ALA A 190 21.27 17.97 8.92
CA ALA A 190 21.84 18.46 7.67
C ALA A 190 23.16 17.74 7.35
N SER A 191 23.30 17.31 6.10
CA SER A 191 24.40 16.48 5.59
C SER A 191 24.50 15.06 6.19
N SER A 192 23.43 14.58 6.83
CA SER A 192 23.32 13.18 7.26
C SER A 192 22.65 12.32 6.20
N PHE A 193 22.68 11.00 6.40
CA PHE A 193 22.08 10.03 5.50
C PHE A 193 20.75 9.52 6.06
N LEU A 194 19.69 9.55 5.26
CA LEU A 194 18.35 9.08 5.64
C LEU A 194 17.94 7.92 4.76
N ARG A 195 17.65 6.78 5.37
CA ARG A 195 17.15 5.57 4.72
C ARG A 195 15.63 5.51 4.83
N SER A 196 14.93 5.56 3.71
CA SER A 196 13.47 5.41 3.65
C SER A 196 13.08 4.04 3.11
N CYS A 197 11.77 3.77 3.07
CA CYS A 197 11.21 2.73 2.19
C CYS A 197 11.82 2.83 0.80
N ALA A 198 12.03 1.68 0.15
CA ALA A 198 12.57 1.62 -1.20
C ALA A 198 11.73 2.50 -2.14
N THR A 199 12.26 3.69 -2.45
CA THR A 199 11.87 4.40 -3.66
C THR A 199 12.61 3.71 -4.79
N GLN A 200 11.89 3.39 -5.88
CA GLN A 200 12.51 2.90 -7.10
C GLN A 200 13.69 3.81 -7.44
N SER A 201 14.90 3.25 -7.37
CA SER A 201 16.13 3.86 -7.87
C SER A 201 15.84 4.38 -9.28
N ARG A 202 15.81 5.71 -9.43
CA ARG A 202 15.80 6.31 -10.76
C ARG A 202 17.13 5.93 -11.41
N ARG A 203 17.06 5.04 -12.40
CA ARG A 203 18.11 4.95 -13.43
C ARG A 203 17.97 6.10 -14.41
#